data_AF-A0A318U2D0-F1
#
_entry.id   AF-A0A318U2D0-F1
#
_cell.length_a   1.000
_cell.length_b   1.000
_cell.length_c   1.000
_cell.angle_alpha   90.00
_cell.angle_beta   90.00
_cell.angle_gamma   90.00
#
_symmetry.space_group_name_H-M   'P 1'
#
loop_
_entity.id
_entity.type
_entity.pdbx_description
1 polymer ?
#
loop_
_entity_poly.entity_id
_entity_poly.type
_entity_poly.pdbx_seq_one_letter_code
_entity_poly.pdbx_strand_id
1 'polypeptide(L)'
;MIDELFGLYDLLIKKEQTMNETLQMVSSVKGNQFLEEVIIRTEKLIVKSFGGQEEHWLEINQFNDAFFQYRHNFIKRDHLISIIKKTIG
;
A
#
# COMPACT_ATOMS: atom_id res chain seq x y z
N MET A 1 -15.90 4.98 3.51
CA MET A 1 -15.35 3.71 3.01
C MET A 1 -13.99 3.86 2.33
N ILE A 2 -13.88 4.49 1.15
CA ILE A 2 -12.55 4.58 0.49
C ILE A 2 -11.56 5.47 1.23
N ASP A 3 -12.01 6.61 1.78
CA ASP A 3 -11.17 7.46 2.62
C ASP A 3 -10.70 6.76 3.91
N GLU A 4 -11.55 5.90 4.48
CA GLU A 4 -11.20 5.10 5.66
C GLU A 4 -10.15 4.04 5.31
N LEU A 5 -10.24 3.42 4.12
CA LEU A 5 -9.23 2.47 3.64
C LEU A 5 -7.88 3.15 3.40
N PHE A 6 -7.87 4.35 2.82
CA PHE A 6 -6.63 5.13 2.68
C PHE A 6 -6.08 5.57 4.04
N GLY A 7 -6.94 5.99 4.98
CA GLY A 7 -6.52 6.31 6.35
C GLY A 7 -5.92 5.11 7.09
N LEU A 8 -6.52 3.91 6.93
CA LEU A 8 -5.95 2.67 7.45
C LEU A 8 -4.60 2.36 6.79
N TYR A 9 -4.51 2.50 5.48
CA TYR A 9 -3.29 2.25 4.73
C TYR A 9 -2.14 3.16 5.18
N ASP A 10 -2.38 4.46 5.29
CA ASP A 10 -1.40 5.45 5.78
C ASP A 10 -0.96 5.13 7.22
N LEU A 11 -1.88 4.70 8.08
CA LEU A 11 -1.57 4.28 9.45
C LEU A 11 -0.67 3.04 9.47
N LEU A 12 -0.96 2.04 8.64
CA LEU A 12 -0.16 0.82 8.56
C LEU A 12 1.25 1.09 8.05
N ILE A 13 1.40 1.92 7.02
CA ILE A 13 2.72 2.37 6.51
C ILE A 13 3.52 3.03 7.62
N LYS A 14 2.91 3.95 8.38
CA LYS A 14 3.58 4.63 9.49
C LYS A 14 4.01 3.65 10.60
N LYS A 15 3.17 2.66 10.91
CA LYS A 15 3.49 1.62 11.89
C LYS A 15 4.64 0.74 11.41
N GLU A 16 4.70 0.44 10.12
CA GLU A 16 5.75 -0.37 9.50
C GLU A 16 7.10 0.34 9.56
N GLN A 17 7.13 1.62 9.21
CA GLN A 17 8.30 2.48 9.36
C GLN A 17 8.79 2.54 10.81
N THR A 18 7.90 2.87 11.76
CA THR A 18 8.25 2.98 13.19
C THR A 18 8.84 1.68 13.73
N MET A 19 8.27 0.55 13.33
CA MET A 19 8.73 -0.75 13.78
C MET A 19 10.04 -1.15 13.12
N ASN A 20 10.23 -0.88 11.83
CA ASN A 20 11.49 -1.12 11.14
C ASN A 20 12.63 -0.29 11.77
N GLU A 21 12.37 0.97 12.13
CA GLU A 21 13.32 1.82 12.87
C GLU A 21 13.63 1.24 14.25
N THR A 22 12.60 0.82 15.01
CA THR A 22 12.76 0.21 16.33
C THR A 22 13.57 -1.09 16.25
N LEU A 23 13.25 -1.94 15.26
CA LEU A 23 13.96 -3.18 15.02
C LEU A 23 15.42 -2.90 14.72
N GLN A 24 15.75 -1.95 13.84
CA GLN A 24 17.13 -1.54 13.55
C GLN A 24 17.90 -1.06 14.79
N MET A 25 17.23 -0.40 15.74
CA MET A 25 17.86 0.05 16.99
C MET A 25 18.15 -1.11 17.96
N VAL A 26 17.26 -2.10 18.02
CA VAL A 26 17.31 -3.18 19.02
C VAL A 26 18.00 -4.45 18.47
N SER A 27 18.04 -4.62 17.16
CA SER A 27 18.51 -5.84 16.49
C SER A 27 18.91 -5.58 15.03
N SER A 28 19.82 -6.36 14.45
CA SER A 28 20.07 -6.30 13.00
C SER A 28 18.97 -7.01 12.17
N VAL A 29 17.78 -7.22 12.75
CA VAL A 29 16.67 -7.94 12.11
C VAL A 29 15.85 -6.96 11.28
N LYS A 30 15.58 -7.33 10.02
CA LYS A 30 14.74 -6.54 9.11
C LYS A 30 13.34 -7.16 9.02
N GLY A 31 12.33 -6.30 9.15
CA GLY A 31 10.98 -6.54 8.66
C GLY A 31 10.04 -7.25 9.63
N ASN A 32 8.73 -6.98 9.45
CA ASN A 32 7.63 -7.70 10.08
C ASN A 32 6.70 -8.23 8.99
N GLN A 33 6.74 -9.56 8.78
CA GLN A 33 5.95 -10.24 7.76
C GLN A 33 4.45 -10.07 7.96
N PHE A 34 3.97 -10.05 9.21
CA PHE A 34 2.55 -9.88 9.49
C PHE A 34 2.05 -8.51 9.03
N LEU A 35 2.78 -7.44 9.36
CA LEU A 35 2.35 -6.09 9.01
C LEU A 35 2.36 -5.87 7.49
N GLU A 36 3.37 -6.39 6.79
CA GLU A 36 3.41 -6.35 5.32
C GLU A 36 2.20 -7.06 4.70
N GLU A 37 1.80 -8.22 5.24
CA GLU A 37 0.61 -8.92 4.78
C GLU A 37 -0.67 -8.09 4.98
N VAL A 38 -0.81 -7.41 6.12
CA VAL A 38 -1.96 -6.52 6.37
C VAL A 38 -1.97 -5.34 5.40
N ILE A 39 -0.80 -4.77 5.09
CA ILE A 39 -0.68 -3.68 4.12
C ILE A 39 -1.12 -4.17 2.73
N ILE A 40 -0.60 -5.30 2.26
CA ILE A 40 -0.97 -5.90 0.97
C ILE A 40 -2.49 -6.18 0.89
N ARG A 41 -3.08 -6.72 1.96
CA ARG A 41 -4.55 -6.93 2.03
C ARG A 41 -5.31 -5.62 1.90
N THR A 42 -4.82 -4.56 2.53
CA THR A 42 -5.43 -3.22 2.46
C THR A 42 -5.36 -2.64 1.05
N GLU A 43 -4.24 -2.80 0.35
CA GLU A 43 -4.10 -2.39 -1.06
C GLU A 43 -5.11 -3.11 -1.96
N LYS A 44 -5.24 -4.44 -1.79
CA LYS A 44 -6.24 -5.23 -2.53
C LYS A 44 -7.67 -4.75 -2.24
N LEU A 45 -7.98 -4.39 -1.00
CA LEU A 45 -9.29 -3.81 -0.64
C LEU A 45 -9.52 -2.43 -1.27
N ILE A 46 -8.48 -1.59 -1.33
CA ILE A 46 -8.54 -0.31 -2.05
C ILE A 46 -8.89 -0.56 -3.51
N VAL A 47 -8.17 -1.44 -4.21
CA VAL A 47 -8.45 -1.78 -5.62
C VAL A 47 -9.87 -2.32 -5.80
N LYS A 48 -10.31 -3.23 -4.93
CA LYS A 48 -11.68 -3.79 -4.95
C LYS A 48 -12.76 -2.73 -4.74
N SER A 49 -12.51 -1.72 -3.90
CA SER A 49 -13.46 -0.64 -3.65
C SER A 49 -13.69 0.27 -4.87
N PHE A 50 -12.74 0.27 -5.83
CA PHE A 50 -12.88 0.91 -7.12
C PHE A 50 -13.51 0.00 -8.20
N GLY A 51 -13.95 -1.21 -7.83
CA GLY A 51 -14.51 -2.20 -8.76
C GLY A 51 -13.48 -3.15 -9.37
N GLY A 52 -12.20 -3.05 -8.97
CA GLY A 52 -11.13 -3.90 -9.49
C GLY A 52 -11.12 -5.30 -8.89
N GLN A 53 -10.29 -6.15 -9.49
CA GLN A 53 -10.03 -7.54 -9.10
C GLN A 53 -8.55 -7.74 -8.74
N GLU A 54 -8.18 -8.92 -8.28
CA GLU A 54 -6.80 -9.24 -7.88
C GLU A 54 -5.79 -9.06 -9.02
N GLU A 55 -6.18 -9.38 -10.26
CA GLU A 55 -5.39 -9.14 -11.47
C GLU A 55 -5.05 -7.65 -11.67
N HIS A 56 -5.97 -6.74 -11.36
CA HIS A 56 -5.73 -5.30 -11.45
C HIS A 56 -4.75 -4.84 -10.37
N TRP A 57 -4.85 -5.39 -9.14
CA TRP A 57 -3.87 -5.12 -8.09
C TRP A 57 -2.47 -5.61 -8.49
N LEU A 58 -2.38 -6.80 -9.10
CA LEU A 58 -1.12 -7.32 -9.64
C LEU A 58 -0.57 -6.37 -10.71
N GLU A 59 -1.39 -5.87 -11.63
CA GLU A 59 -0.94 -4.95 -12.67
C GLU A 59 -0.40 -3.63 -12.08
N ILE A 60 -1.14 -3.06 -11.13
CA ILE A 60 -0.75 -1.82 -10.43
C ILE A 60 0.59 -1.98 -9.71
N ASN A 61 0.84 -3.14 -9.11
CA ASN A 61 2.06 -3.40 -8.35
C ASN A 61 3.23 -3.96 -9.15
N GLN A 62 3.00 -4.68 -10.26
CA GLN A 62 4.09 -5.26 -11.05
C GLN A 62 4.60 -4.32 -12.14
N PHE A 63 3.75 -3.50 -12.73
CA PHE A 63 4.13 -2.65 -13.86
C PHE A 63 4.27 -1.18 -13.48
N ASN A 64 3.43 -0.71 -12.56
CA ASN A 64 3.42 0.69 -12.17
C ASN A 64 4.05 0.94 -10.80
N ASP A 65 4.29 -0.10 -9.98
CA ASP A 65 4.73 0.02 -8.59
C ASP A 65 3.94 1.09 -7.81
N ALA A 66 2.66 1.32 -8.14
CA ALA A 66 2.01 2.58 -7.78
C ALA A 66 1.79 2.70 -6.26
N PHE A 67 1.47 1.59 -5.59
CA PHE A 67 1.36 1.57 -4.13
C PHE A 67 2.73 1.80 -3.48
N PHE A 68 3.79 1.15 -3.96
CA PHE A 68 5.16 1.43 -3.49
C PHE A 68 5.52 2.91 -3.66
N GLN A 69 5.24 3.48 -4.84
CA GLN A 69 5.48 4.89 -5.10
C GLN A 69 4.72 5.81 -4.14
N TYR A 70 3.49 5.46 -3.81
CA TYR A 70 2.69 6.19 -2.83
C TYR A 70 3.25 6.05 -1.40
N ARG A 71 3.60 4.83 -0.95
CA ARG A 71 4.19 4.57 0.38
C ARG A 71 5.45 5.41 0.62
N HIS A 72 6.26 5.61 -0.43
CA HIS A 72 7.50 6.38 -0.40
C HIS A 72 7.32 7.87 -0.78
N ASN A 73 6.08 8.36 -0.88
CA ASN A 73 5.73 9.74 -1.22
C ASN A 73 6.23 10.23 -2.59
N PHE A 74 6.57 9.31 -3.52
CA PHE A 74 6.91 9.66 -4.91
C PHE A 74 5.69 10.15 -5.68
N ILE A 75 4.50 9.63 -5.35
CA ILE A 75 3.23 10.09 -5.91
C ILE A 75 2.25 10.46 -4.80
N LYS A 76 1.30 11.35 -5.13
CA LYS A 76 0.20 11.73 -4.24
C LYS A 76 -0.99 10.80 -4.42
N ARG A 77 -1.90 10.81 -3.44
CA ARG A 77 -3.12 10.00 -3.41
C ARG A 77 -3.93 10.10 -4.70
N ASP A 78 -4.13 11.31 -5.22
CA ASP A 78 -4.90 11.52 -6.45
C ASP A 78 -4.29 10.84 -7.68
N HIS A 79 -2.95 10.79 -7.73
CA HIS A 79 -2.23 10.12 -8.81
C HIS A 79 -2.36 8.60 -8.69
N LEU A 80 -2.24 8.05 -7.47
CA LEU A 80 -2.50 6.63 -7.21
C LEU A 80 -3.94 6.26 -7.61
N ILE A 81 -4.93 7.07 -7.21
CA ILE A 81 -6.33 6.86 -7.61
C ILE A 81 -6.48 6.91 -9.13
N SER A 82 -5.80 7.85 -9.81
CA SER A 82 -5.82 7.92 -11.27
C SER A 82 -5.25 6.67 -11.93
N ILE A 83 -4.16 6.09 -11.39
CA ILE A 83 -3.59 4.84 -11.91
C ILE A 83 -4.59 3.71 -11.71
N ILE A 84 -5.12 3.55 -10.50
CA ILE A 84 -6.09 2.49 -10.17
C ILE A 84 -7.29 2.53 -11.15
N LYS A 85 -7.88 3.70 -11.35
CA LYS A 85 -9.02 3.86 -12.27
C LYS A 85 -8.65 3.54 -13.71
N LYS A 86 -7.47 3.95 -14.19
CA LYS A 86 -7.00 3.66 -15.55
C LYS A 86 -6.76 2.16 -15.77
N THR A 87 -6.24 1.46 -14.76
CA THR A 87 -6.03 0.02 -14.82
C THR A 87 -7.36 -0.74 -14.87
N ILE A 88 -8.36 -0.32 -14.09
CA ILE A 88 -9.66 -1.00 -14.03
C ILE A 88 -10.50 -0.78 -15.29
N GLY A 89 -10.39 0.39 -15.92
CA GLY A 89 -11.22 0.77 -17.09
C GLY A 89 -12.35 1.72 -16.74
#